data_AF-A0A929GPW9-F1
#
_entry.id   AF-A0A929GPW9-F1
#
_cell.length_a   1.000
_cell.length_b   1.000
_cell.length_c   1.000
_cell.angle_alpha   90.00
_cell.angle_beta   90.00
_cell.angle_gamma   90.00
#
_symmetry.space_group_name_H-M   'P 1'
#
loop_
_entity.id
_entity.type
_entity.pdbx_description
1 polymer ?
#
loop_
_entity_poly.entity_id
_entity_poly.type
_entity_poly.pdbx_seq_one_letter_code
_entity_poly.pdbx_strand_id
1 'polypeptide(L)'
;MEKRTDKNSYTILFAIGMVIIVGSLLAFASAGLKERIEENKRIEKQLNILYAMGVNDNEGSSMSFVSKDIVAAEFSKYITKQLVIQG
;
A
#
# COMPACT_ATOMS: atom_id res chain seq x y z
N MET A 1 51.30 2.35 18.89
CA MET A 1 50.18 3.14 18.32
C MET A 1 48.90 2.38 18.62
N GLU A 2 48.03 2.92 19.47
CA GLU A 2 46.81 2.23 19.91
C GLU A 2 45.84 2.07 18.71
N LYS A 3 45.46 0.84 18.36
CA LYS A 3 44.47 0.57 17.30
C LYS A 3 43.10 1.03 17.80
N ARG A 4 42.64 2.20 17.36
CA ARG A 4 41.35 2.80 17.79
C ARG A 4 40.12 2.04 17.27
N THR A 5 40.33 1.03 16.44
CA THR A 5 39.29 0.13 15.89
C THR A 5 38.74 -0.85 16.92
N ASP A 6 39.49 -1.17 17.98
CA ASP A 6 39.13 -2.18 18.99
C ASP A 6 38.36 -1.60 20.20
N LYS A 7 37.95 -0.33 20.14
CA LYS A 7 37.11 0.27 21.20
C LYS A 7 35.65 -0.03 20.89
N ASN A 8 34.90 -0.58 21.85
CA ASN A 8 33.45 -0.80 21.73
C ASN A 8 32.68 0.45 21.27
N SER A 9 33.20 1.64 21.58
CA SER A 9 32.66 2.91 21.09
C SER A 9 32.63 3.02 19.55
N TYR A 10 33.63 2.47 18.84
CA TYR A 10 33.66 2.46 17.37
C TYR A 10 32.53 1.59 16.82
N THR A 11 32.33 0.39 17.36
CA THR A 11 31.24 -0.52 16.99
C THR A 11 29.87 0.10 17.21
N ILE A 12 29.67 0.78 18.35
CA ILE A 12 28.38 1.43 18.68
C ILE A 12 28.08 2.57 17.69
N LEU A 13 29.06 3.45 17.42
CA LEU A 13 28.86 4.56 16.48
C LEU A 13 28.67 4.06 15.04
N PHE A 14 29.41 3.02 14.64
CA PHE A 14 29.26 2.39 13.34
C PHE A 14 27.86 1.77 13.17
N ALA A 15 27.37 1.05 14.18
CA ALA A 15 26.03 0.47 14.14
C ALA A 15 24.94 1.54 14.02
N ILE A 16 25.04 2.64 14.76
CA ILE A 16 24.11 3.78 14.65
C ILE A 16 24.12 4.35 13.22
N GLY A 17 25.31 4.58 12.65
CA GLY A 17 25.43 5.06 11.28
C GLY A 17 24.78 4.11 10.25
N MET A 18 25.00 2.80 10.40
CA MET A 18 24.39 1.81 9.50
C MET A 18 22.86 1.75 9.61
N VAL A 19 22.30 1.91 10.81
CA VAL A 19 20.83 1.97 11.00
C VAL A 19 20.23 3.16 10.26
N ILE A 20 20.88 4.33 10.31
CA ILE A 20 20.41 5.52 9.60
C ILE A 20 20.44 5.28 8.09
N ILE A 21 21.54 4.73 7.56
CA ILE A 21 21.70 4.46 6.13
C ILE A 21 20.65 3.46 5.63
N VAL A 22 20.58 2.29 6.27
CA VAL A 22 19.67 1.21 5.85
C VAL A 22 18.21 1.63 6.06
N GLY A 23 17.91 2.28 7.18
CA GLY A 23 16.58 2.79 7.48
C GLY A 23 16.11 3.83 6.47
N SER A 24 16.98 4.75 6.06
CA SER A 24 16.65 5.79 5.07
C SER A 24 16.40 5.19 3.67
N LEU A 25 17.22 4.22 3.25
CA LEU A 25 17.03 3.50 1.98
C LEU A 25 15.71 2.74 1.94
N LEU A 26 15.39 1.97 2.99
CA LEU A 26 14.12 1.25 3.11
C LEU A 26 12.93 2.20 3.18
N ALA A 27 13.05 3.31 3.92
CA ALA A 27 12.00 4.33 4.01
C ALA A 27 11.72 4.97 2.65
N PHE A 28 12.76 5.30 1.89
CA PHE A 28 12.61 5.84 0.53
C PHE A 28 11.90 4.85 -0.41
N ALA A 29 12.35 3.59 -0.42
CA ALA A 29 11.71 2.56 -1.23
C ALA A 29 10.25 2.33 -0.83
N SER A 30 9.96 2.30 0.48
CA SER A 30 8.61 2.15 1.00
C SER A 30 7.72 3.33 0.63
N ALA A 31 8.21 4.57 0.76
CA ALA A 31 7.48 5.77 0.39
C ALA A 31 7.13 5.80 -1.10
N GLY A 32 8.08 5.42 -1.97
CA GLY A 32 7.84 5.38 -3.43
C GLY A 32 6.80 4.34 -3.86
N LEU A 33 6.64 3.24 -3.11
CA LEU A 33 5.62 2.22 -3.39
C LEU A 33 4.27 2.50 -2.71
N LYS A 34 4.25 3.34 -1.68
CA LYS A 34 3.06 3.60 -0.86
C LYS A 34 1.87 4.08 -1.69
N GLU A 35 2.08 5.04 -2.60
CA GLU A 35 1.02 5.59 -3.43
C GLU A 35 0.36 4.53 -4.31
N ARG A 36 1.16 3.69 -4.97
CA ARG A 36 0.67 2.60 -5.82
C ARG A 36 -0.10 1.54 -5.02
N ILE A 37 0.34 1.27 -3.79
CA ILE A 37 -0.36 0.34 -2.89
C ILE A 37 -1.70 0.94 -2.45
N GLU A 38 -1.74 2.23 -2.13
CA GLU A 38 -2.93 2.93 -1.68
C GLU A 38 -4.00 3.03 -2.79
N GLU A 39 -3.57 3.34 -4.02
CA GLU A 39 -4.43 3.34 -5.19
C GLU A 39 -5.04 1.95 -5.46
N ASN A 40 -4.22 0.90 -5.44
CA ASN A 40 -4.70 -0.47 -5.61
C ASN A 40 -5.71 -0.86 -4.52
N LYS A 41 -5.46 -0.50 -3.24
CA LYS A 41 -6.40 -0.73 -2.14
C LYS A 41 -7.72 0.00 -2.34
N ARG A 42 -7.69 1.22 -2.88
CA ARG A 42 -8.90 1.98 -3.20
C ARG A 42 -9.71 1.29 -4.30
N ILE A 43 -9.06 0.87 -5.38
CA ILE A 43 -9.71 0.16 -6.49
C ILE A 43 -10.33 -1.15 -5.99
N GLU A 44 -9.60 -1.92 -5.18
CA GLU A 44 -10.09 -3.17 -4.61
C GLU A 44 -11.32 -2.94 -3.70
N LYS A 45 -11.32 -1.88 -2.88
CA LYS A 45 -12.51 -1.50 -2.10
C LYS A 45 -13.70 -1.18 -2.99
N GLN A 46 -13.49 -0.42 -4.07
CA GLN A 46 -14.56 -0.07 -5.02
C GLN A 46 -15.12 -1.32 -5.71
N LEU A 47 -14.25 -2.24 -6.12
CA LEU A 47 -14.62 -3.53 -6.70
C LEU A 47 -15.47 -4.36 -5.74
N ASN A 48 -15.05 -4.49 -4.48
CA ASN A 48 -15.80 -5.26 -3.49
C ASN A 48 -17.18 -4.67 -3.20
N ILE A 49 -17.29 -3.34 -3.16
CA ILE A 49 -18.57 -2.65 -3.00
C ILE A 49 -19.47 -2.89 -4.23
N LEU A 50 -18.97 -2.69 -5.45
CA LEU A 50 -19.73 -2.94 -6.67
C LEU A 50 -20.20 -4.40 -6.77
N TYR A 51 -19.31 -5.33 -6.44
CA TYR A 51 -19.62 -6.75 -6.41
C TYR A 51 -20.77 -7.07 -5.44
N ALA A 52 -20.72 -6.53 -4.23
CA ALA A 52 -21.77 -6.68 -3.21
C ALA A 52 -23.09 -6.01 -3.61
N MET A 53 -23.03 -4.95 -4.41
CA MET A 53 -24.20 -4.27 -4.98
C MET A 53 -24.80 -4.99 -6.19
N GLY A 54 -24.23 -6.12 -6.61
CA GLY A 54 -24.70 -6.89 -7.77
C GLY A 54 -24.22 -6.34 -9.11
N VAL A 55 -23.29 -5.38 -9.11
CA VAL A 55 -22.63 -4.86 -10.31
C VAL A 55 -21.34 -5.65 -10.49
N ASN A 56 -21.44 -6.77 -11.20
CA ASN A 56 -20.37 -7.72 -11.43
C ASN A 56 -20.53 -8.38 -12.82
N ASP A 57 -19.44 -8.95 -13.32
CA ASP A 57 -19.39 -9.64 -14.61
C ASP A 57 -19.49 -11.16 -14.44
N ASN A 58 -20.26 -11.62 -13.45
CA ASN A 58 -20.40 -13.05 -13.15
C ASN A 58 -21.08 -13.78 -14.32
N GLU A 59 -20.44 -14.82 -14.86
CA GLU A 59 -21.05 -15.74 -15.81
C GLU A 59 -21.43 -17.05 -15.10
N GLY A 60 -22.73 -17.31 -14.98
CA GLY A 60 -23.25 -18.52 -14.35
C GLY A 60 -22.88 -18.62 -12.86
N SER A 61 -22.11 -19.65 -12.49
CA SER A 61 -21.62 -19.86 -11.12
C SER A 61 -20.24 -19.26 -10.85
N SER A 62 -19.66 -18.51 -11.80
CA SER A 62 -18.33 -17.90 -11.64
C SER A 62 -18.39 -16.60 -10.85
N MET A 63 -17.33 -16.34 -10.07
CA MET A 63 -17.11 -15.06 -9.39
C MET A 63 -16.14 -14.23 -10.23
N SER A 64 -16.66 -13.19 -10.88
CA SER A 64 -15.93 -12.26 -11.71
C SER A 64 -16.27 -10.83 -11.31
N PHE A 65 -15.23 -10.02 -11.11
CA PHE A 65 -15.37 -8.60 -10.83
C PHE A 65 -15.40 -7.81 -12.14
N VAL A 66 -16.02 -6.64 -12.12
CA VAL A 66 -15.95 -5.71 -13.25
C VAL A 66 -14.50 -5.29 -13.54
N SER A 67 -14.17 -5.03 -14.81
CA SER A 67 -12.80 -4.70 -15.20
C SER A 67 -12.26 -3.47 -14.46
N LYS A 68 -11.01 -3.53 -13.99
CA LYS A 68 -10.30 -2.45 -13.27
C LYS A 68 -10.35 -1.10 -14.00
N ASP A 69 -10.40 -1.13 -15.33
CA ASP A 69 -10.40 0.06 -16.19
C ASP A 69 -11.74 0.83 -16.15
N ILE A 70 -12.84 0.16 -15.81
CA ILE A 70 -14.19 0.77 -15.77
C ILE A 70 -14.74 0.95 -14.35
N VAL A 71 -14.07 0.40 -13.33
CA VAL A 71 -14.48 0.46 -11.91
C VAL A 71 -14.83 1.87 -11.47
N ALA A 72 -13.98 2.84 -11.79
CA ALA A 72 -14.17 4.21 -11.34
C ALA A 72 -15.45 4.84 -11.93
N ALA A 73 -15.75 4.53 -13.20
CA ALA A 73 -16.95 5.00 -13.88
C ALA A 73 -18.20 4.34 -13.31
N GLU A 74 -18.18 3.02 -13.11
CA GLU A 74 -19.31 2.29 -12.53
C GLU A 74 -19.55 2.66 -11.07
N PHE A 75 -18.49 2.77 -10.28
CA PHE A 75 -18.58 3.19 -8.88
C PHE A 75 -19.23 4.57 -8.76
N SER A 76 -18.85 5.54 -9.60
CA SER A 76 -19.45 6.87 -9.60
C SER A 76 -20.90 6.88 -10.07
N LYS A 77 -21.27 5.95 -10.97
CA LYS A 77 -22.65 5.81 -11.47
C LYS A 77 -23.59 5.23 -10.42
N TYR A 78 -23.16 4.19 -9.71
CA TYR A 78 -24.01 3.44 -8.79
C TYR A 78 -23.89 3.89 -7.33
N ILE A 79 -22.75 4.45 -6.91
CA ILE A 79 -22.51 4.92 -5.54
C ILE A 79 -22.54 6.44 -5.50
N THR A 80 -23.72 6.99 -5.20
CA THR A 80 -23.97 8.45 -5.21
C THR A 80 -23.80 9.12 -3.85
N LYS A 81 -23.82 8.36 -2.75
CA LYS A 81 -23.59 8.83 -1.38
C LYS A 81 -22.74 7.84 -0.61
N GLN A 82 -21.74 8.34 0.12
CA GLN A 82 -20.86 7.53 0.96
C GLN A 82 -20.69 8.22 2.32
N LEU A 83 -20.85 7.47 3.40
CA LEU A 83 -20.48 7.89 4.75
C LEU A 83 -19.27 7.06 5.18
N VAL A 84 -18.16 7.71 5.50
CA VAL A 84 -16.95 7.07 6.01
C VAL A 84 -16.84 7.39 7.48
N ILE A 85 -16.99 6.37 8.33
CA ILE A 85 -16.79 6.51 9.77
C ILE A 85 -15.35 6.12 10.07
N GLN A 86 -14.55 7.08 10.55
CA GLN A 86 -13.22 6.80 11.12
C GLN A 86 -13.39 6.56 12.63
N GLY A 87 -12.90 5.42 13.09
CA GLY A 87 -12.75 5.09 14.51
C GLY A 87 -11.29 5.17 14.92
#